data_AF-A0A973PMY7-F1
#
_entry.id   AF-A0A973PMY7-F1
#
_cell.length_a   1.000
_cell.length_b   1.000
_cell.length_c   1.000
_cell.angle_alpha   90.00
_cell.angle_beta   90.00
_cell.angle_gamma   90.00
#
_symmetry.space_group_name_H-M   'P 1'
#
loop_
_entity.id
_entity.type
_entity.pdbx_description
1 polymer ?
#
loop_
_entity_poly.entity_id
_entity_poly.type
_entity_poly.pdbx_seq_one_letter_code
_entity_poly.pdbx_strand_id
1 'polypeptide(L)'
;MTHHRIALLSSGHQDFVTGMLDLSVRGLPPGYSGGEFVFTRRGRQDADGTWTAVPEGRSVRYSAIVALGVATLEEERQRAALAGDGVLDLVGTLVKLLPEVTGTGDAALIAWAAAETGHPDLGLALDRLAELDKGTQIYTVEAAWALAALAAAGVPDGRVERARERLLGGLAGNRLYPHALGQGPLVPRYRAHVGCFADQVYPLQALARLHAATGDAEALT
;
A
#
# COMPACT_ATOMS: atom_id res chain seq x y z
N MET A 1 -15.05 5.21 -9.51
CA MET A 1 -15.48 3.97 -8.79
C MET A 1 -15.85 4.20 -7.33
N THR A 2 -15.28 5.20 -6.64
CA THR A 2 -15.48 5.49 -5.20
C THR A 2 -16.95 5.68 -4.79
N HIS A 3 -17.75 6.36 -5.62
CA HIS A 3 -19.18 6.59 -5.34
C HIS A 3 -20.02 5.31 -5.23
N HIS A 4 -19.70 4.25 -5.98
CA HIS A 4 -20.52 3.04 -5.97
C HIS A 4 -20.39 2.25 -4.65
N ARG A 5 -19.20 2.24 -4.05
CA ARG A 5 -18.96 1.54 -2.77
C ARG A 5 -19.56 2.29 -1.58
N ILE A 6 -19.47 3.62 -1.60
CA ILE A 6 -20.10 4.47 -0.57
C ILE A 6 -21.62 4.35 -0.64
N ALA A 7 -22.20 4.28 -1.85
CA ALA A 7 -23.64 4.14 -2.05
C ALA A 7 -24.27 2.88 -1.42
N LEU A 8 -23.46 1.87 -1.06
CA LEU A 8 -23.92 0.65 -0.37
C LEU A 8 -24.15 0.85 1.14
N LEU A 9 -23.69 1.98 1.71
CA LEU A 9 -23.87 2.31 3.12
C LEU A 9 -25.20 3.02 3.37
N SER A 10 -25.73 2.97 4.60
CA SER A 10 -26.86 3.83 4.97
C SER A 10 -26.47 5.32 4.87
N SER A 11 -27.42 6.19 4.54
CA SER A 11 -27.17 7.63 4.26
C SER A 11 -26.28 8.34 5.30
N GLY A 12 -26.54 8.17 6.60
CA GLY A 12 -25.71 8.79 7.65
C GLY A 12 -24.25 8.32 7.66
N HIS A 13 -23.96 7.10 7.20
CA HIS A 13 -22.59 6.61 7.04
C HIS A 13 -21.95 7.11 5.74
N GLN A 14 -22.75 7.36 4.69
CA GLN A 14 -22.25 7.94 3.43
C GLN A 14 -21.70 9.35 3.64
N ASP A 15 -22.44 10.19 4.36
CA ASP A 15 -22.04 11.57 4.67
C ASP A 15 -20.76 11.59 5.51
N PHE A 16 -20.68 10.69 6.51
CA PHE A 16 -19.49 10.56 7.34
C PHE A 16 -18.26 10.14 6.52
N VAL A 17 -18.37 9.12 5.67
CA VAL A 17 -17.26 8.67 4.81
C VAL A 17 -16.84 9.76 3.84
N THR A 18 -17.80 10.45 3.22
CA THR A 18 -17.52 11.59 2.33
C THR A 18 -16.78 12.69 3.08
N GLY A 19 -17.24 13.05 4.28
CA GLY A 19 -16.57 14.04 5.13
C GLY A 19 -15.14 13.66 5.52
N MET A 20 -14.88 12.37 5.78
CA MET A 20 -13.52 11.86 6.02
C MET A 20 -12.63 11.98 4.79
N LEU A 21 -13.14 11.63 3.60
CA LEU A 21 -12.39 11.76 2.34
C LEU A 21 -12.05 13.23 2.05
N ASP A 22 -13.02 14.12 2.25
CA ASP A 22 -12.82 15.56 2.08
C ASP A 22 -11.77 16.10 3.05
N LEU A 23 -11.79 15.63 4.30
CA LEU A 23 -10.77 15.98 5.28
C LEU A 23 -9.39 15.47 4.86
N SER A 24 -9.30 14.24 4.36
CA SER A 24 -8.04 13.67 3.86
C SER A 24 -7.47 14.48 2.69
N VAL A 25 -8.29 14.81 1.68
CA VAL A 25 -7.85 15.61 0.51
C VAL A 25 -7.30 16.96 0.95
N ARG A 26 -7.96 17.65 1.90
CA ARG A 26 -7.47 18.93 2.44
C ARG A 26 -6.24 18.78 3.33
N GLY A 27 -6.10 17.63 4.00
CA GLY A 27 -5.05 17.40 5.00
C GLY A 27 -3.72 16.91 4.44
N LEU A 28 -3.70 16.36 3.22
CA LEU A 28 -2.51 15.81 2.59
C LEU A 28 -1.47 16.86 2.15
N PRO A 29 -1.83 17.98 1.49
CA PRO A 29 -0.84 18.88 0.88
C PRO A 29 0.27 19.38 1.81
N PRO A 30 0.02 19.71 3.10
CA PRO A 30 1.08 20.14 4.01
C PRO A 30 2.16 19.09 4.32
N GLY A 31 1.93 17.82 3.99
CA GLY A 31 2.91 16.73 4.13
C GLY A 31 3.62 16.37 2.83
N TYR A 32 3.23 16.97 1.71
CA TYR A 32 3.77 16.69 0.39
C TYR A 32 4.93 17.63 0.08
N SER A 33 6.11 17.09 -0.21
CA SER A 33 7.32 17.87 -0.47
C SER A 33 8.27 17.13 -1.40
N GLY A 34 8.58 17.75 -2.54
CA GLY A 34 9.55 17.24 -3.51
C GLY A 34 9.17 15.86 -4.05
N GLY A 35 7.90 15.67 -4.43
CA GLY A 35 7.43 14.41 -5.02
C GLY A 35 7.25 13.24 -4.03
N GLU A 36 7.36 13.50 -2.73
CA GLU A 36 7.20 12.48 -1.67
C GLU A 36 6.41 13.03 -0.48
N PHE A 37 5.92 12.13 0.36
CA PHE A 37 5.31 12.45 1.65
C PHE A 37 6.28 12.27 2.80
N VAL A 38 6.18 13.20 3.75
CA VAL A 38 6.94 13.16 5.00
C VAL A 38 6.46 12.02 5.89
N PHE A 39 7.34 11.53 6.77
CA PHE A 39 6.96 10.46 7.70
C PHE A 39 5.98 10.97 8.75
N THR A 40 6.21 12.19 9.26
CA THR A 40 5.33 12.81 10.25
C THR A 40 5.28 14.32 10.11
N ARG A 41 4.19 14.92 10.59
CA ARG A 41 4.09 16.36 10.82
C ARG A 41 4.09 16.60 12.33
N ARG A 42 5.26 16.96 12.86
CA ARG A 42 5.45 17.15 14.29
C ARG A 42 4.99 18.54 14.72
N GLY A 43 4.26 18.61 15.83
CA GLY A 43 4.01 19.89 16.51
C GLY A 43 5.29 20.43 17.13
N ARG A 44 5.66 21.66 16.75
CA ARG A 44 6.76 22.42 17.34
C ARG A 44 6.19 23.70 17.94
N GLN A 45 6.61 24.02 19.15
CA GLN A 45 6.26 25.29 19.77
C GLN A 45 7.27 26.36 19.35
N ASP A 46 6.77 27.48 18.86
CA ASP A 46 7.55 28.66 18.49
C ASP A 46 7.84 29.54 19.71
N ALA A 47 8.77 30.49 19.57
CA ALA A 47 9.27 31.31 20.69
C ALA A 47 8.18 32.20 21.33
N ASP A 48 7.10 32.49 20.61
CA ASP A 48 5.94 33.24 21.08
C ASP A 48 4.87 32.35 21.75
N GLY A 49 5.14 31.04 21.85
CA GLY A 49 4.26 30.05 22.47
C GLY A 49 3.24 29.41 21.50
N THR A 50 3.19 29.83 20.23
CA THR A 50 2.31 29.24 19.21
C THR A 50 2.80 27.85 18.79
N TRP A 51 1.89 27.01 18.27
CA TRP A 51 2.22 25.67 17.78
C TRP A 51 2.13 25.60 16.26
N THR A 52 3.21 25.17 15.62
CA THR A 52 3.27 24.92 14.18
C THR A 52 3.55 23.45 13.90
N ALA A 53 2.94 22.91 12.85
CA ALA A 53 3.17 21.53 12.43
C ALA A 53 4.25 21.49 11.34
N VAL A 54 5.44 21.02 11.71
CA VAL A 54 6.61 20.96 10.83
C VAL A 54 6.79 19.56 10.23
N PRO A 55 7.14 19.46 8.93
CA PRO A 55 7.44 18.17 8.30
C PRO A 55 8.73 17.55 8.87
N GLU A 56 8.72 16.24 9.08
CA GLU A 56 9.88 15.48 9.55
C GLU A 56 9.98 14.12 8.84
N GLY A 57 11.18 13.82 8.34
CA GLY A 57 11.49 12.60 7.59
C GLY A 57 10.85 12.55 6.20
N ARG A 58 11.17 11.50 5.44
CA ARG A 58 10.53 11.15 4.16
C ARG A 58 10.19 9.67 4.19
N SER A 59 9.09 9.27 3.55
CA SER A 59 8.65 7.88 3.53
C SER A 59 8.12 7.48 2.17
N VAL A 60 8.91 6.67 1.46
CA VAL A 60 8.48 5.98 0.22
C VAL A 60 7.20 5.18 0.48
N ARG A 61 7.16 4.45 1.60
CA ARG A 61 5.99 3.67 2.02
C ARG A 61 4.72 4.51 2.12
N TYR A 62 4.75 5.61 2.87
CA TYR A 62 3.56 6.47 3.01
C TYR A 62 3.21 7.18 1.72
N SER A 63 4.20 7.58 0.92
CA SER A 63 3.99 8.15 -0.41
C SER A 63 3.25 7.19 -1.33
N ALA A 64 3.64 5.91 -1.36
CA ALA A 64 2.98 4.89 -2.16
C ALA A 64 1.56 4.57 -1.66
N ILE A 65 1.35 4.54 -0.34
CA ILE A 65 0.00 4.39 0.25
C ILE A 65 -0.91 5.58 -0.14
N VAL A 66 -0.37 6.81 -0.09
CA VAL A 66 -1.12 8.00 -0.54
C VAL A 66 -1.43 7.89 -2.03
N ALA A 67 -0.47 7.48 -2.87
CA ALA A 67 -0.70 7.29 -4.31
C ALA A 67 -1.85 6.31 -4.57
N LEU A 68 -1.90 5.17 -3.88
CA LEU A 68 -2.99 4.19 -3.99
C LEU A 68 -4.35 4.77 -3.60
N GLY A 69 -4.40 5.59 -2.54
CA GLY A 69 -5.64 6.27 -2.12
C GLY A 69 -6.08 7.34 -3.12
N VAL A 70 -5.15 8.21 -3.50
CA VAL A 70 -5.38 9.35 -4.41
C VAL A 70 -5.78 8.87 -5.81
N ALA A 71 -5.23 7.75 -6.29
CA ALA A 71 -5.60 7.16 -7.59
C ALA A 71 -7.10 6.84 -7.72
N THR A 72 -7.84 6.74 -6.61
CA THR A 72 -9.30 6.49 -6.62
C THR A 72 -10.15 7.75 -6.83
N LEU A 73 -9.54 8.93 -6.76
CA LEU A 73 -10.20 10.24 -6.88
C LEU A 73 -10.21 10.71 -8.34
N GLU A 74 -11.14 11.59 -8.70
CA GLU A 74 -11.06 12.35 -9.96
C GLU A 74 -9.86 13.32 -9.97
N GLU A 75 -9.36 13.65 -11.17
CA GLU A 75 -8.10 14.38 -11.38
C GLU A 75 -8.01 15.68 -10.59
N GLU A 76 -9.07 16.49 -10.55
CA GLU A 76 -9.10 17.74 -9.80
C GLU A 76 -8.81 17.52 -8.32
N ARG A 77 -9.39 16.48 -7.73
CA ARG A 77 -9.18 16.13 -6.32
C ARG A 77 -7.82 15.49 -6.08
N GLN A 78 -7.26 14.79 -7.07
CA GLN A 78 -5.88 14.32 -7.00
C GLN A 78 -4.92 15.51 -6.88
N ARG A 79 -5.06 16.50 -7.77
CA ARG A 79 -4.24 17.72 -7.74
C ARG A 79 -4.42 18.50 -6.45
N ALA A 80 -5.66 18.59 -5.94
CA ALA A 80 -5.92 19.22 -4.65
C ALA A 80 -5.20 18.51 -3.48
N ALA A 81 -5.12 17.17 -3.51
CA ALA A 81 -4.42 16.39 -2.48
C ALA A 81 -2.89 16.44 -2.61
N LEU A 82 -2.37 16.64 -3.81
CA LEU A 82 -0.95 16.58 -4.16
C LEU A 82 -0.36 17.96 -4.48
N ALA A 83 -0.90 19.02 -3.89
CA ALA A 83 -0.40 20.40 -4.05
C ALA A 83 -0.21 20.88 -5.51
N GLY A 84 -1.06 20.37 -6.43
CA GLY A 84 -1.05 20.70 -7.86
C GLY A 84 -0.58 19.56 -8.77
N ASP A 85 0.21 18.63 -8.24
CA ASP A 85 0.75 17.49 -8.99
C ASP A 85 -0.32 16.42 -9.25
N GLY A 86 -0.13 15.64 -10.32
CA GLY A 86 -0.97 14.47 -10.60
C GLY A 86 -0.50 13.22 -9.85
N VAL A 87 -1.36 12.21 -9.76
CA VAL A 87 -0.96 10.92 -9.15
C VAL A 87 0.18 10.24 -9.92
N LEU A 88 0.23 10.42 -11.25
CA LEU A 88 1.31 9.88 -12.07
C LEU A 88 2.67 10.56 -11.80
N ASP A 89 2.69 11.84 -11.40
CA ASP A 89 3.93 12.53 -11.04
C ASP A 89 4.52 11.96 -9.73
N LEU A 90 3.65 11.70 -8.75
CA LEU A 90 4.01 11.02 -7.51
C LEU A 90 4.52 9.60 -7.78
N VAL A 91 3.77 8.79 -8.53
CA VAL A 91 4.19 7.42 -8.87
C VAL A 91 5.50 7.41 -9.66
N GLY A 92 5.67 8.32 -10.63
CA GLY A 92 6.92 8.45 -11.39
C GLY A 92 8.11 8.83 -10.51
N THR A 93 7.91 9.65 -9.48
CA THR A 93 8.95 9.94 -8.48
C THR A 93 9.30 8.68 -7.68
N LEU A 94 8.31 7.91 -7.24
CA LEU A 94 8.53 6.68 -6.48
C LEU A 94 9.25 5.60 -7.30
N VAL A 95 8.89 5.45 -8.58
CA VAL A 95 9.57 4.53 -9.50
C VAL A 95 11.04 4.90 -9.67
N LYS A 96 11.38 6.20 -9.75
CA LYS A 96 12.79 6.65 -9.84
C LYS A 96 13.61 6.30 -8.60
N LEU A 97 12.98 6.13 -7.44
CA LEU A 97 13.64 5.78 -6.18
C LEU A 97 13.88 4.26 -6.02
N LEU A 98 13.28 3.41 -6.86
CA LEU A 98 13.39 1.95 -6.78
C LEU A 98 14.83 1.41 -6.67
N PRO A 99 15.86 1.98 -7.35
CA PRO A 99 17.24 1.52 -7.19
C PRO A 99 17.76 1.61 -5.75
N GLU A 100 17.26 2.56 -4.96
CA GLU A 100 17.63 2.77 -3.56
C GLU A 100 16.76 1.97 -2.57
N VAL A 101 15.61 1.46 -3.03
CA VAL A 101 14.69 0.66 -2.21
C VAL A 101 15.27 -0.72 -1.96
N THR A 102 15.40 -1.10 -0.69
CA THR A 102 15.96 -2.40 -0.27
C THR A 102 14.91 -3.35 0.33
N GLY A 103 13.75 -2.83 0.75
CA GLY A 103 12.70 -3.62 1.37
C GLY A 103 11.64 -4.10 0.37
N THR A 104 11.26 -5.38 0.47
CA THR A 104 10.23 -5.99 -0.38
C THR A 104 8.89 -5.27 -0.26
N GLY A 105 8.49 -4.88 0.95
CA GLY A 105 7.23 -4.16 1.17
C GLY A 105 7.14 -2.81 0.44
N ASP A 106 8.23 -2.05 0.42
CA ASP A 106 8.24 -0.73 -0.23
C ASP A 106 8.24 -0.89 -1.76
N ALA A 107 9.03 -1.83 -2.30
CA ALA A 107 8.99 -2.16 -3.71
C ALA A 107 7.61 -2.68 -4.16
N ALA A 108 6.96 -3.51 -3.32
CA ALA A 108 5.61 -4.00 -3.57
C ALA A 108 4.58 -2.87 -3.62
N LEU A 109 4.63 -1.91 -2.69
CA LEU A 109 3.73 -0.76 -2.70
C LEU A 109 3.94 0.14 -3.91
N ILE A 110 5.20 0.37 -4.34
CA ILE A 110 5.49 1.12 -5.56
C ILE A 110 4.93 0.39 -6.78
N ALA A 111 5.19 -0.92 -6.90
CA ALA A 111 4.67 -1.73 -8.01
C ALA A 111 3.14 -1.74 -8.03
N TRP A 112 2.50 -1.80 -6.86
CA TRP A 112 1.05 -1.72 -6.76
C TRP A 112 0.53 -0.35 -7.22
N ALA A 113 1.12 0.75 -6.76
CA ALA A 113 0.73 2.09 -7.18
C ALA A 113 0.93 2.30 -8.69
N ALA A 114 2.04 1.80 -9.25
CA ALA A 114 2.30 1.81 -10.69
C ALA A 114 1.25 1.01 -11.48
N ALA A 115 0.85 -0.16 -10.99
CA ALA A 115 -0.15 -1.00 -11.63
C ALA A 115 -1.55 -0.35 -11.62
N GLU A 116 -1.99 0.15 -10.47
CA GLU A 116 -3.33 0.78 -10.33
C GLU A 116 -3.46 2.06 -11.17
N THR A 117 -2.35 2.75 -11.42
CA THR A 117 -2.34 4.00 -12.20
C THR A 117 -2.03 3.77 -13.69
N GLY A 118 -1.70 2.53 -14.10
CA GLY A 118 -1.27 2.23 -15.47
C GLY A 118 0.03 2.93 -15.87
N HIS A 119 0.94 3.13 -14.91
CA HIS A 119 2.19 3.87 -15.14
C HIS A 119 3.09 3.13 -16.17
N PRO A 120 3.71 3.85 -17.13
CA PRO A 120 4.48 3.23 -18.22
C PRO A 120 5.66 2.39 -17.73
N ASP A 121 6.27 2.79 -16.61
CA ASP A 121 7.42 2.10 -16.01
C ASP A 121 7.04 0.98 -15.03
N LEU A 122 5.81 0.44 -15.10
CA LEU A 122 5.38 -0.70 -14.27
C LEU A 122 6.37 -1.89 -14.35
N GLY A 123 6.94 -2.14 -15.52
CA GLY A 123 7.94 -3.20 -15.71
C GLY A 123 9.13 -3.07 -14.73
N LEU A 124 9.67 -1.85 -14.57
CA LEU A 124 10.79 -1.59 -13.66
C LEU A 124 10.42 -1.88 -12.20
N ALA A 125 9.20 -1.52 -11.80
CA ALA A 125 8.71 -1.79 -10.45
C ALA A 125 8.51 -3.29 -10.18
N LEU A 126 7.98 -4.03 -11.15
CA LEU A 126 7.81 -5.48 -11.07
C LEU A 126 9.14 -6.24 -11.04
N ASP A 127 10.12 -5.77 -11.82
CA ASP A 127 11.47 -6.34 -11.84
C ASP A 127 12.15 -6.13 -10.48
N ARG A 128 12.09 -4.91 -9.93
CA ARG A 128 12.65 -4.63 -8.61
C ARG A 128 11.97 -5.43 -7.50
N LEU A 129 10.64 -5.59 -7.56
CA LEU A 129 9.91 -6.44 -6.64
C LEU A 129 10.39 -7.90 -6.72
N ALA A 130 10.55 -8.44 -7.94
CA ALA A 130 11.02 -9.81 -8.14
C ALA A 130 12.48 -10.01 -7.69
N GLU A 131 13.33 -8.98 -7.79
CA GLU A 131 14.68 -9.02 -7.25
C GLU A 131 14.71 -9.16 -5.73
N LEU A 132 13.82 -8.45 -5.03
CA LEU A 132 13.77 -8.39 -3.57
C LEU A 132 12.94 -9.52 -2.96
N ASP A 133 11.88 -10.01 -3.63
CA ASP A 133 11.04 -11.13 -3.16
C ASP A 133 11.68 -12.51 -3.42
N LYS A 134 12.90 -12.71 -2.93
CA LYS A 134 13.65 -13.98 -3.00
C LYS A 134 13.85 -14.65 -1.64
N GLY A 135 13.46 -13.98 -0.56
CA GLY A 135 13.64 -14.48 0.80
C GLY A 135 12.79 -15.70 1.12
N THR A 136 13.29 -16.58 1.99
CA THR A 136 12.53 -17.73 2.53
C THR A 136 11.59 -17.33 3.67
N GLN A 137 11.69 -16.09 4.14
CA GLN A 137 10.83 -15.49 5.15
C GLN A 137 10.51 -14.05 4.76
N ILE A 138 9.27 -13.61 5.04
CA ILE A 138 8.78 -12.27 4.71
C ILE A 138 7.74 -11.83 5.75
N TYR A 139 7.64 -10.53 6.01
CA TYR A 139 6.54 -10.00 6.82
C TYR A 139 5.20 -10.24 6.12
N THR A 140 4.19 -10.66 6.87
CA THR A 140 2.87 -11.02 6.31
C THR A 140 2.25 -9.87 5.51
N VAL A 141 2.32 -8.64 6.04
CA VAL A 141 1.83 -7.45 5.34
C VAL A 141 2.57 -7.21 4.02
N GLU A 142 3.88 -7.42 3.98
CA GLU A 142 4.68 -7.21 2.76
C GLU A 142 4.37 -8.28 1.71
N ALA A 143 4.14 -9.53 2.12
CA ALA A 143 3.66 -10.59 1.24
C ALA A 143 2.28 -10.27 0.65
N ALA A 144 1.40 -9.69 1.46
CA ALA A 144 0.08 -9.26 1.00
C ALA A 144 0.16 -8.11 -0.01
N TRP A 145 1.01 -7.11 0.23
CA TRP A 145 1.25 -6.04 -0.74
C TRP A 145 1.86 -6.56 -2.03
N ALA A 146 2.78 -7.53 -1.96
CA ALA A 146 3.34 -8.15 -3.15
C ALA A 146 2.26 -8.86 -3.98
N LEU A 147 1.38 -9.64 -3.36
CA LEU A 147 0.26 -10.27 -4.07
C LEU A 147 -0.69 -9.22 -4.67
N ALA A 148 -1.03 -8.16 -3.91
CA ALA A 148 -1.90 -7.09 -4.40
C ALA A 148 -1.31 -6.39 -5.63
N ALA A 149 0.01 -6.12 -5.63
CA ALA A 149 0.73 -5.56 -6.77
C ALA A 149 0.66 -6.47 -8.00
N LEU A 150 0.94 -7.76 -7.83
CA LEU A 150 0.93 -8.75 -8.91
C LEU A 150 -0.48 -8.94 -9.50
N ALA A 151 -1.50 -9.00 -8.64
CA ALA A 151 -2.90 -9.08 -9.06
C ALA A 151 -3.34 -7.83 -9.84
N ALA A 152 -2.96 -6.64 -9.39
CA ALA A 152 -3.25 -5.38 -10.08
C ALA A 152 -2.53 -5.28 -11.43
N ALA A 153 -1.30 -5.78 -11.51
CA ALA A 153 -0.50 -5.75 -12.73
C ALA A 153 -0.97 -6.78 -13.79
N GLY A 154 -1.76 -7.79 -13.39
CA GLY A 154 -2.24 -8.83 -14.29
C GLY A 154 -1.10 -9.64 -14.93
N VAL A 155 0.01 -9.85 -14.21
CA VAL A 155 1.17 -10.56 -14.77
C VAL A 155 0.81 -12.03 -15.05
N PRO A 156 1.06 -12.56 -16.27
CA PRO A 156 0.63 -13.90 -16.66
C PRO A 156 1.64 -15.01 -16.26
N ASP A 157 2.46 -14.77 -15.23
CA ASP A 157 3.53 -15.69 -14.84
C ASP A 157 3.30 -16.29 -13.44
N GLY A 158 4.10 -17.30 -13.13
CA GLY A 158 4.02 -18.07 -11.88
C GLY A 158 4.25 -17.27 -10.58
N ARG A 159 4.48 -15.94 -10.62
CA ARG A 159 4.64 -15.11 -9.42
C ARG A 159 3.35 -15.00 -8.64
N VAL A 160 2.21 -14.88 -9.33
CA VAL A 160 0.89 -14.73 -8.68
C VAL A 160 0.55 -15.97 -7.87
N GLU A 161 0.72 -17.16 -8.45
CA GLU A 161 0.46 -18.44 -7.80
C GLU A 161 1.37 -18.63 -6.58
N ARG A 162 2.68 -18.36 -6.71
CA ARG A 162 3.60 -18.45 -5.57
C ARG A 162 3.23 -17.49 -4.44
N ALA A 163 2.84 -16.26 -4.77
CA ALA A 163 2.43 -15.28 -3.77
C ALA A 163 1.11 -15.66 -3.09
N ARG A 164 0.14 -16.21 -3.86
CA ARG A 164 -1.12 -16.77 -3.34
C ARG A 164 -0.85 -17.91 -2.38
N GLU A 165 -0.11 -18.93 -2.83
CA GLU A 165 0.23 -20.12 -2.03
C GLU A 165 0.96 -19.74 -0.74
N ARG A 166 1.84 -18.74 -0.79
CA ARG A 166 2.53 -18.22 0.40
C ARG A 166 1.55 -17.67 1.44
N LEU A 167 0.54 -16.89 1.03
CA LEU A 167 -0.48 -16.37 1.95
C LEU A 167 -1.42 -17.48 2.45
N LEU A 168 -1.93 -18.33 1.57
CA LEU A 168 -2.82 -19.43 1.97
C LEU A 168 -2.10 -20.40 2.93
N GLY A 169 -0.85 -20.75 2.63
CA GLY A 169 0.00 -21.56 3.50
C GLY A 169 0.32 -20.89 4.85
N GLY A 170 0.37 -19.56 4.89
CA GLY A 170 0.53 -18.79 6.12
C GLY A 170 -0.66 -18.90 7.09
N LEU A 171 -1.85 -19.07 6.54
CA LEU A 171 -3.08 -19.29 7.30
C LEU A 171 -3.31 -20.77 7.62
N ALA A 172 -2.88 -21.68 6.74
CA ALA A 172 -3.12 -23.11 6.86
C ALA A 172 -2.71 -23.68 8.23
N GLY A 173 -3.66 -24.33 8.91
CA GLY A 173 -3.46 -24.89 10.25
C GLY A 173 -3.53 -23.88 11.40
N ASN A 174 -3.67 -22.58 11.10
CA ASN A 174 -3.86 -21.49 12.05
C ASN A 174 -5.23 -20.83 11.86
N ARG A 175 -5.70 -20.09 12.86
CA ARG A 175 -6.92 -19.24 12.74
C ARG A 175 -6.60 -17.79 12.38
N LEU A 176 -5.34 -17.40 12.49
CA LEU A 176 -4.84 -16.05 12.30
C LEU A 176 -3.48 -16.12 11.60
N TYR A 177 -3.21 -15.12 10.77
CA TYR A 177 -1.91 -14.94 10.17
C TYR A 177 -0.85 -14.60 11.23
N PRO A 178 0.35 -15.20 11.15
CA PRO A 178 1.49 -14.80 11.95
C PRO A 178 2.04 -13.44 11.47
N HIS A 179 3.00 -12.86 12.20
CA HIS A 179 3.67 -11.61 11.81
C HIS A 179 4.62 -11.79 10.62
N ALA A 180 5.21 -12.98 10.49
CA ALA A 180 6.06 -13.33 9.36
C ALA A 180 5.72 -14.73 8.83
N LEU A 181 5.76 -14.87 7.51
CA LEU A 181 5.52 -16.10 6.76
C LEU A 181 6.85 -16.78 6.43
N GLY A 182 6.84 -18.11 6.38
CA GLY A 182 8.03 -18.91 6.07
C GLY A 182 8.98 -19.10 7.25
N GLN A 183 10.19 -19.58 6.97
CA GLN A 183 11.21 -19.89 7.98
C GLN A 183 12.47 -19.07 7.71
N GLY A 184 13.00 -18.42 8.76
CA GLY A 184 14.20 -17.60 8.64
C GLY A 184 14.52 -16.79 9.89
N PRO A 185 15.54 -15.91 9.80
CA PRO A 185 16.00 -15.07 10.90
C PRO A 185 15.32 -13.69 10.99
N LEU A 186 14.37 -13.36 10.09
CA LEU A 186 13.76 -12.03 9.98
C LEU A 186 13.09 -11.59 11.30
N VAL A 187 12.43 -12.53 11.98
CA VAL A 187 11.77 -12.29 13.27
C VAL A 187 12.15 -13.41 14.24
N PRO A 188 12.50 -13.10 15.50
CA PRO A 188 12.70 -14.13 16.52
C PRO A 188 11.47 -15.05 16.60
N ARG A 189 11.67 -16.37 16.70
CA ARG A 189 10.58 -17.37 16.66
C ARG A 189 9.42 -17.08 17.62
N TYR A 190 9.71 -16.53 18.79
CA TYR A 190 8.71 -16.19 19.80
C TYR A 190 7.87 -14.93 19.47
N ARG A 191 8.27 -14.12 18.47
CA ARG A 191 7.47 -12.99 17.96
C ARG A 191 6.88 -13.26 16.59
N ALA A 192 7.42 -14.25 15.86
CA ALA A 192 6.96 -14.57 14.52
C ALA A 192 5.45 -14.89 14.49
N HIS A 193 4.88 -15.46 15.55
CA HIS A 193 3.45 -15.80 15.63
C HIS A 193 2.54 -14.65 16.14
N VAL A 194 3.10 -13.55 16.64
CA VAL A 194 2.32 -12.45 17.23
C VAL A 194 1.90 -11.48 16.14
N GLY A 195 0.86 -11.83 15.41
CA GLY A 195 0.27 -10.98 14.37
C GLY A 195 -0.46 -9.76 14.98
N CYS A 196 -0.45 -8.66 14.26
CA CYS A 196 -1.28 -7.48 14.51
C CYS A 196 -2.52 -7.48 13.60
N PHE A 197 -3.40 -6.48 13.75
CA PHE A 197 -4.57 -6.33 12.90
C PHE A 197 -4.21 -6.22 11.41
N ALA A 198 -3.13 -5.51 11.07
CA ALA A 198 -2.66 -5.38 9.69
C ALA A 198 -2.25 -6.74 9.10
N ASP A 199 -1.63 -7.61 9.90
CA ASP A 199 -1.26 -8.97 9.49
C ASP A 199 -2.50 -9.82 9.12
N GLN A 200 -3.70 -9.45 9.58
CA GLN A 200 -4.94 -10.14 9.22
C GLN A 200 -5.63 -9.51 8.00
N VAL A 201 -5.71 -8.18 7.96
CA VAL A 201 -6.53 -7.48 6.97
C VAL A 201 -5.87 -7.44 5.59
N TYR A 202 -4.56 -7.20 5.52
CA TYR A 202 -3.90 -7.07 4.21
C TYR A 202 -3.90 -8.38 3.41
N PRO A 203 -3.64 -9.57 4.00
CA PRO A 203 -3.77 -10.82 3.25
C PRO A 203 -5.18 -11.07 2.71
N LEU A 204 -6.22 -10.86 3.53
CA LEU A 204 -7.61 -11.00 3.11
C LEU A 204 -7.94 -10.04 1.96
N GLN A 205 -7.49 -8.79 2.05
CA GLN A 205 -7.64 -7.81 0.98
C GLN A 205 -6.92 -8.26 -0.30
N ALA A 206 -5.67 -8.70 -0.21
CA ALA A 206 -4.87 -9.10 -1.36
C ALA A 206 -5.47 -10.31 -2.08
N LEU A 207 -5.90 -11.32 -1.32
CA LEU A 207 -6.57 -12.51 -1.85
C LEU A 207 -7.93 -12.18 -2.47
N ALA A 208 -8.73 -11.32 -1.84
CA ALA A 208 -10.00 -10.86 -2.42
C ALA A 208 -9.79 -10.08 -3.72
N ARG A 209 -8.71 -9.27 -3.82
CA ARG A 209 -8.33 -8.59 -5.06
C ARG A 209 -7.91 -9.57 -6.14
N LEU A 210 -7.14 -10.60 -5.78
CA LEU A 210 -6.78 -11.67 -6.72
C LEU A 210 -8.04 -12.33 -7.28
N HIS A 211 -8.95 -12.78 -6.40
CA HIS A 211 -10.22 -13.38 -6.81
C HIS A 211 -11.00 -12.47 -7.76
N ALA A 212 -11.12 -11.18 -7.44
CA ALA A 212 -11.83 -10.22 -8.27
C ALA A 212 -11.16 -10.00 -9.65
N ALA A 213 -9.83 -10.10 -9.73
CA ALA A 213 -9.08 -9.89 -10.97
C ALA A 213 -9.07 -11.13 -11.88
N THR A 214 -9.02 -12.34 -11.32
CA THR A 214 -8.78 -13.57 -12.08
C THR A 214 -9.90 -14.61 -11.99
N GLY A 215 -10.85 -14.45 -11.06
CA GLY A 215 -11.85 -15.46 -10.75
C GLY A 215 -11.33 -16.63 -9.91
N ASP A 216 -10.12 -16.52 -9.34
CA ASP A 216 -9.49 -17.57 -8.53
C ASP A 216 -10.29 -17.83 -7.25
N ALA A 217 -11.07 -18.92 -7.23
CA ALA A 217 -11.92 -19.29 -6.12
C ALA A 217 -11.12 -19.75 -4.87
N GLU A 218 -9.91 -20.28 -5.06
CA GLU A 218 -9.05 -20.72 -3.96
C GLU A 218 -8.59 -19.55 -3.09
N ALA A 219 -8.53 -18.34 -3.67
CA ALA A 219 -8.18 -17.14 -2.91
C ALA A 219 -9.22 -16.78 -1.82
N LEU A 220 -10.43 -17.33 -1.85
CA LEU A 220 -11.48 -17.05 -0.85
C LEU A 220 -11.73 -18.20 0.14
N THR A 221 -10.89 -19.24 0.14
CA THR A 221 -11.01 -20.40 1.05
C THR A 221 -10.16 -20.24 2.30
#